data_AF-A0A834EF84-F1
#
_entry.id   AF-A0A834EF84-F1
#
_cell.length_a   1.000
_cell.length_b   1.000
_cell.length_c   1.000
_cell.angle_alpha   90.00
_cell.angle_beta   90.00
_cell.angle_gamma   90.00
#
_symmetry.space_group_name_H-M   'P 1'
#
loop_
_entity.id
_entity.type
_entity.pdbx_description
1 polymer ?
#
loop_
_entity_poly.entity_id
_entity_poly.type
_entity_poly.pdbx_seq_one_letter_code
_entity_poly.pdbx_strand_id
1 'polypeptide(L)'
;MKKTADKIEALIQKVQTHKIPGLNGFTGEFYKAFKGELTPALHRLFKKQQEDVRLPKFFYDASIILILNPDKDTTKKENLRPILLMNIYTKILNEILANCIQQYIKKIIYHEQVGFIPGMQGWYNICKSVNIIHHIKKQRQKSHDHINRFRKKFDKVQHPFMIKNTEQCGNRGSIPQHNKGYI
;
A
#
# COMPACT_ATOMS: atom_id res chain seq x y z
N MET A 1 -23.24 5.38 -8.37
CA MET A 1 -22.56 6.64 -8.76
C MET A 1 -22.29 7.58 -7.58
N LYS A 2 -23.27 7.97 -6.72
CA LYS A 2 -23.01 8.79 -5.51
C LYS A 2 -21.91 8.25 -4.57
N LYS A 3 -21.90 6.92 -4.35
CA LYS A 3 -20.94 6.23 -3.46
C LYS A 3 -19.45 6.51 -3.72
N THR A 4 -19.02 6.88 -4.93
CA THR A 4 -17.60 7.14 -5.21
C THR A 4 -17.20 8.57 -4.87
N ALA A 5 -18.06 9.56 -5.16
CA ALA A 5 -17.82 10.96 -4.78
C ALA A 5 -17.79 11.11 -3.26
N ASP A 6 -18.75 10.50 -2.54
CA ASP A 6 -18.79 10.52 -1.07
C ASP A 6 -17.52 9.90 -0.45
N LYS A 7 -17.00 8.83 -1.06
CA LYS A 7 -15.73 8.20 -0.66
C LYS A 7 -14.54 9.14 -0.87
N ILE A 8 -14.46 9.81 -2.03
CA ILE A 8 -13.39 10.76 -2.32
C ILE A 8 -13.42 11.88 -1.28
N GLU A 9 -14.60 12.43 -1.00
CA GLU A 9 -14.76 13.50 -0.02
C GLU A 9 -14.32 13.06 1.39
N ALA A 10 -14.77 11.87 1.82
CA ALA A 10 -14.35 11.31 3.10
C ALA A 10 -12.84 11.05 3.18
N LEU A 11 -12.20 10.66 2.07
CA LEU A 11 -10.76 10.47 2.00
C LEU A 11 -10.00 11.79 2.05
N ILE A 12 -10.48 12.83 1.36
CA ILE A 12 -9.93 14.19 1.45
C ILE A 12 -9.95 14.68 2.90
N GLN A 13 -11.04 14.45 3.62
CA GLN A 13 -11.15 14.84 5.02
C GLN A 13 -10.09 14.17 5.91
N LYS A 14 -9.74 12.91 5.59
CA LYS A 14 -8.73 12.11 6.30
C LYS A 14 -7.29 12.41 5.91
N VAL A 15 -7.06 13.20 4.86
CA VAL A 15 -5.70 13.58 4.45
C VAL A 15 -5.00 14.30 5.62
N GLN A 16 -3.74 13.94 5.87
CA GLN A 16 -2.94 14.56 6.91
C GLN A 16 -2.48 15.95 6.47
N THR A 17 -2.59 16.92 7.36
CA THR A 17 -2.03 18.28 7.19
C THR A 17 -0.57 18.29 7.65
N HIS A 18 0.18 19.31 7.23
CA HIS A 18 1.60 19.53 7.53
C HIS A 18 2.54 18.41 7.07
N LYS A 19 2.12 17.66 6.04
CA LYS A 19 2.96 16.69 5.35
C LYS A 19 3.57 17.29 4.09
N ILE A 20 4.78 16.86 3.77
CA ILE A 20 5.47 17.24 2.54
C ILE A 20 4.63 16.80 1.34
N PRO A 21 4.32 17.70 0.40
CA PRO A 21 3.55 17.37 -0.79
C PRO A 21 4.31 16.42 -1.71
N GLY A 22 3.59 15.84 -2.68
CA GLY A 22 4.24 15.14 -3.78
C GLY A 22 4.86 16.11 -4.78
N LEU A 23 5.29 15.59 -5.94
CA LEU A 23 5.94 16.36 -6.99
C LEU A 23 5.11 17.56 -7.48
N ASN A 24 3.78 17.48 -7.37
CA ASN A 24 2.86 18.54 -7.79
C ASN A 24 2.76 19.74 -6.80
N GLY A 25 3.39 19.66 -5.63
CA GLY A 25 3.37 20.74 -4.63
C GLY A 25 2.06 20.92 -3.85
N PHE A 26 0.99 20.18 -4.15
CA PHE A 26 -0.29 20.34 -3.47
C PHE A 26 -0.30 19.62 -2.11
N THR A 27 -0.52 20.37 -1.04
CA THR A 27 -0.51 19.89 0.35
C THR A 27 -1.88 19.38 0.80
N GLY A 28 -1.93 18.72 1.96
CA GLY A 28 -3.21 18.26 2.53
C GLY A 28 -4.20 19.38 2.83
N GLU A 29 -3.69 20.56 3.21
CA GLU A 29 -4.46 21.78 3.43
C GLU A 29 -5.16 22.24 2.16
N PHE A 30 -4.45 22.23 1.02
CA PHE A 30 -5.02 22.54 -0.28
C PHE A 30 -6.22 21.63 -0.58
N TYR A 31 -6.07 20.32 -0.40
CA TYR A 31 -7.17 19.38 -0.66
C TYR A 31 -8.38 19.60 0.25
N LYS A 32 -8.14 19.92 1.53
CA LYS A 32 -9.23 20.20 2.47
C LYS A 32 -9.93 21.53 2.17
N ALA A 33 -9.17 22.57 1.80
CA ALA A 33 -9.71 23.89 1.48
C ALA A 33 -10.58 23.85 0.21
N PHE A 34 -10.10 23.19 -0.85
CA PHE A 34 -10.78 23.12 -2.15
C PHE A 34 -11.57 21.81 -2.34
N LYS A 35 -12.01 21.20 -1.24
CA LYS A 35 -12.69 19.89 -1.28
C LYS A 35 -13.92 19.90 -2.19
N GLY A 36 -14.68 21.00 -2.17
CA GLY A 36 -15.89 21.18 -2.96
C GLY A 36 -15.64 21.14 -4.47
N GLU A 37 -14.59 21.81 -4.96
CA GLU A 37 -14.23 21.81 -6.37
C GLU A 37 -13.45 20.54 -6.78
N LEU A 38 -12.59 20.04 -5.89
CA LEU A 38 -11.72 18.90 -6.19
C LEU A 38 -12.47 17.57 -6.27
N THR A 39 -13.48 17.37 -5.42
CA THR A 39 -14.25 16.11 -5.40
C THR A 39 -14.86 15.75 -6.76
N PRO A 40 -15.62 16.64 -7.44
CA PRO A 40 -16.16 16.33 -8.76
C PRO A 40 -15.07 16.19 -9.83
N ALA A 41 -13.98 16.95 -9.75
CA ALA A 41 -12.86 16.85 -10.69
C ALA A 41 -12.15 15.49 -10.58
N LEU A 42 -11.79 15.06 -9.36
CA LEU A 42 -11.19 13.76 -9.08
C LEU A 42 -12.14 12.61 -9.43
N HIS A 43 -13.43 12.76 -9.16
CA HIS A 43 -14.42 11.75 -9.54
C HIS A 43 -14.47 11.54 -11.06
N ARG A 44 -14.50 12.62 -11.85
CA ARG A 44 -14.43 12.53 -13.31
C ARG A 44 -13.13 11.88 -13.78
N LEU A 45 -12.01 12.27 -13.17
CA LEU A 45 -10.70 11.71 -13.48
C LEU A 45 -10.67 10.19 -13.25
N PHE A 46 -11.06 9.74 -12.05
CA PHE A 46 -11.03 8.31 -11.70
C PHE A 46 -12.04 7.49 -12.49
N LYS A 47 -13.20 8.06 -12.85
CA LYS A 47 -14.15 7.39 -13.75
C LYS A 47 -13.52 7.14 -15.12
N LYS A 48 -12.88 8.15 -15.72
CA LYS A 48 -12.18 7.99 -16.99
C LYS A 48 -11.10 6.91 -16.91
N GLN A 49 -10.39 6.82 -15.77
CA GLN A 49 -9.39 5.79 -15.54
C GLN A 49 -9.94 4.36 -15.41
N GLN A 50 -11.24 4.18 -15.14
CA GLN A 50 -11.86 2.85 -15.16
C GLN A 50 -12.13 2.36 -16.58
N GLU A 51 -12.33 3.29 -17.51
CA GLU A 51 -12.61 3.01 -18.92
C GLU A 51 -11.31 2.79 -19.71
N ASP A 52 -10.22 3.46 -19.30
CA ASP A 52 -8.90 3.29 -19.88
C ASP A 52 -8.17 2.03 -19.37
N VAL A 53 -7.54 1.31 -20.30
CA VAL A 53 -6.72 0.12 -19.99
C VAL A 53 -5.42 0.49 -19.27
N ARG A 54 -4.94 1.75 -19.38
CA ARG A 54 -3.66 2.20 -18.82
C ARG A 54 -3.82 3.48 -18.01
N LEU A 55 -3.23 3.49 -16.81
CA LEU A 55 -3.08 4.71 -16.03
C LEU A 55 -2.10 5.68 -16.73
N PRO A 56 -2.44 6.97 -16.86
CA PRO A 56 -1.55 8.02 -17.33
C PRO A 56 -0.25 8.13 -16.53
N LYS A 57 0.79 8.62 -17.20
CA LYS A 57 2.14 8.75 -16.62
C LYS A 57 2.16 9.55 -15.30
N PHE A 58 1.36 10.61 -15.20
CA PHE A 58 1.35 11.47 -14.01
C PHE A 58 0.89 10.74 -12.73
N PHE A 59 0.17 9.61 -12.82
CA PHE A 59 -0.16 8.82 -11.63
C PHE A 59 1.07 8.15 -11.01
N TYR A 60 2.15 7.99 -11.78
CA TYR A 60 3.42 7.44 -11.32
C TYR A 60 4.40 8.51 -10.83
N ASP A 61 4.04 9.80 -10.94
CA ASP A 61 4.88 10.90 -10.47
C ASP A 61 4.97 10.90 -8.94
N ALA A 62 6.19 10.80 -8.44
CA ALA A 62 6.49 10.87 -7.02
C ALA A 62 7.91 11.39 -6.79
N SER A 63 8.12 12.06 -5.65
CA SER A 63 9.44 12.52 -5.24
C SER A 63 10.07 11.49 -4.30
N ILE A 64 11.38 11.27 -4.40
CA ILE A 64 12.11 10.41 -3.46
C ILE A 64 12.85 11.30 -2.48
N ILE A 65 12.57 11.14 -1.20
CA ILE A 65 13.36 11.76 -0.11
C ILE A 65 14.17 10.68 0.60
N LEU A 66 15.39 11.01 1.02
CA LEU A 66 16.24 10.12 1.79
C LEU A 66 16.12 10.47 3.27
N ILE A 67 15.77 9.50 4.10
CA ILE A 67 15.73 9.65 5.56
C ILE A 67 16.82 8.77 6.18
N LEU A 68 17.58 9.31 7.12
CA LEU A 68 18.54 8.53 7.88
C LEU A 68 17.80 7.56 8.82
N ASN A 69 18.24 6.30 8.84
CA ASN A 69 17.76 5.36 9.84
C ASN A 69 18.20 5.81 11.25
N PRO A 70 17.36 5.63 12.28
CA PRO A 70 17.70 6.00 13.65
C PRO A 70 19.03 5.37 14.09
N ASP A 71 19.83 6.13 14.83
CA ASP A 71 21.07 5.67 15.48
C ASP A 71 22.15 5.11 14.54
N LYS A 72 22.15 5.56 13.27
CA LYS A 72 23.12 5.14 12.26
C LYS A 72 24.00 6.29 11.79
N ASP A 73 25.22 5.94 11.41
CA ASP A 73 26.22 6.85 10.86
C ASP A 73 25.72 7.56 9.59
N THR A 74 25.78 8.88 9.57
CA THR A 74 25.34 9.77 8.48
C THR A 74 26.18 9.64 7.21
N THR A 75 27.41 9.13 7.32
CA THR A 75 28.36 9.08 6.19
C THR A 75 28.13 7.91 5.24
N LYS A 76 27.41 6.86 5.68
CA LYS A 76 27.18 5.66 4.87
C LYS A 76 25.83 5.71 4.17
N LYS A 77 25.84 5.61 2.83
CA LYS A 77 24.64 5.62 1.98
C LYS A 77 23.63 4.52 2.33
N GLU A 78 24.11 3.35 2.76
CA GLU A 78 23.30 2.21 3.22
C GLU A 78 22.46 2.50 4.48
N ASN A 79 22.78 3.58 5.20
CA ASN A 79 22.03 4.03 6.37
C ASN A 79 20.86 4.95 6.00
N LEU A 80 20.75 5.37 4.74
CA LEU A 80 19.63 6.14 4.24
C LEU A 80 18.54 5.19 3.72
N ARG A 81 17.29 5.45 4.10
CA ARG A 81 16.12 4.80 3.52
C ARG A 81 15.44 5.75 2.54
N PRO A 82 15.17 5.34 1.29
CA PRO A 82 14.33 6.12 0.40
C PRO A 82 12.87 6.07 0.85
N ILE A 83 12.20 7.22 0.81
CA ILE A 83 10.76 7.34 1.02
C ILE A 83 10.16 8.00 -0.21
N LEU A 84 9.14 7.35 -0.76
CA LEU A 84 8.41 7.83 -1.91
C LEU A 84 7.27 8.76 -1.48
N LEU A 85 7.30 10.01 -1.93
CA LEU A 85 6.27 11.01 -1.74
C LEU A 85 5.36 11.06 -2.96
N MET A 86 4.29 10.27 -2.91
CA MET A 86 3.25 10.29 -3.95
C MET A 86 2.33 11.50 -3.81
N ASN A 87 1.84 11.98 -4.95
CA ASN A 87 0.78 12.98 -5.04
C ASN A 87 -0.48 12.52 -4.29
N ILE A 88 -1.19 13.45 -3.65
CA ILE A 88 -2.34 13.14 -2.79
C ILE A 88 -3.49 12.52 -3.60
N TYR A 89 -3.74 12.97 -4.83
CA TYR A 89 -4.76 12.36 -5.69
C TYR A 89 -4.44 10.88 -6.01
N THR A 90 -3.17 10.53 -6.20
CA THR A 90 -2.73 9.13 -6.37
C THR A 90 -2.96 8.33 -5.10
N LYS A 91 -2.68 8.91 -3.92
CA LYS A 91 -2.97 8.27 -2.62
C LYS A 91 -4.47 7.99 -2.45
N ILE A 92 -5.34 8.94 -2.82
CA ILE A 92 -6.79 8.76 -2.77
C ILE A 92 -7.23 7.60 -3.68
N LEU A 93 -6.72 7.56 -4.93
CA LEU A 93 -7.03 6.46 -5.85
C LEU A 93 -6.55 5.10 -5.30
N ASN A 94 -5.32 5.03 -4.81
CA ASN A 94 -4.75 3.82 -4.21
C ASN A 94 -5.57 3.34 -3.01
N GLU A 95 -6.03 4.25 -2.16
CA GLU A 95 -6.87 3.92 -1.02
C GLU A 95 -8.24 3.38 -1.45
N ILE A 96 -8.85 3.94 -2.50
CA ILE A 96 -10.09 3.40 -3.09
C ILE A 96 -9.87 1.97 -3.61
N LEU A 97 -8.79 1.74 -4.36
CA LEU A 97 -8.44 0.43 -4.92
C LEU A 97 -8.12 -0.59 -3.82
N ALA A 98 -7.33 -0.19 -2.82
CA ALA A 98 -6.98 -1.03 -1.68
C ALA A 98 -8.24 -1.47 -0.92
N ASN A 99 -9.17 -0.54 -0.66
CA ASN A 99 -10.44 -0.85 -0.02
C ASN A 99 -11.31 -1.81 -0.85
N CYS A 100 -11.31 -1.69 -2.18
CA CYS A 100 -11.98 -2.65 -3.06
C CYS A 100 -11.33 -4.04 -2.95
N ILE A 101 -10.00 -4.13 -3.10
CA ILE A 101 -9.25 -5.39 -3.06
C ILE A 101 -9.41 -6.07 -1.68
N GLN A 102 -9.35 -5.29 -0.58
CA GLN A 102 -9.52 -5.82 0.78
C GLN A 102 -10.85 -6.54 0.99
N GLN A 103 -11.94 -6.11 0.33
CA GLN A 103 -13.25 -6.79 0.44
C GLN A 103 -13.21 -8.21 -0.12
N TYR A 104 -12.36 -8.47 -1.12
CA TYR A 104 -12.17 -9.80 -1.71
C TYR A 104 -11.13 -10.59 -0.92
N ILE A 105 -10.01 -9.94 -0.58
CA ILE A 105 -8.91 -10.57 0.18
C ILE A 105 -9.41 -11.17 1.51
N LYS A 106 -10.30 -10.49 2.23
CA LYS A 106 -10.88 -11.02 3.48
C LYS A 106 -11.61 -12.34 3.32
N LYS A 107 -12.07 -12.69 2.12
CA LYS A 107 -12.77 -13.95 1.82
C LYS A 107 -11.83 -15.09 1.44
N ILE A 108 -10.59 -14.76 1.07
CA ILE A 108 -9.64 -15.70 0.45
C ILE A 108 -8.45 -15.97 1.39
N ILE A 109 -8.08 -15.00 2.23
CA ILE A 109 -6.97 -15.18 3.17
C ILE A 109 -7.32 -16.18 4.28
N TYR A 110 -6.39 -17.09 4.53
CA TYR A 110 -6.43 -18.04 5.64
C TYR A 110 -6.42 -17.31 7.00
N HIS A 111 -7.22 -17.76 7.95
CA HIS A 111 -7.49 -17.09 9.25
C HIS A 111 -6.23 -16.72 10.07
N GLU A 112 -5.08 -17.33 9.78
CA GLU A 112 -3.83 -17.13 10.54
C GLU A 112 -2.91 -16.04 9.96
N GLN A 113 -3.20 -15.53 8.77
CA GLN A 113 -2.43 -14.44 8.18
C GLN A 113 -3.02 -13.12 8.68
N VAL A 114 -2.32 -12.41 9.57
CA VAL A 114 -2.85 -11.21 10.25
C VAL A 114 -2.21 -9.89 9.80
N GLY A 115 -1.16 -9.95 8.98
CA GLY A 115 -0.45 -8.76 8.49
C GLY A 115 -1.29 -8.00 7.46
N PHE A 116 -1.43 -6.68 7.65
CA PHE A 116 -2.09 -5.76 6.71
C PHE A 116 -3.60 -6.03 6.45
N ILE A 117 -4.28 -6.76 7.33
CA ILE A 117 -5.73 -6.97 7.28
C ILE A 117 -6.42 -6.13 8.37
N PRO A 118 -7.30 -5.18 7.99
CA PRO A 118 -7.99 -4.35 8.98
C PRO A 118 -8.78 -5.19 9.98
N GLY A 119 -8.51 -4.98 11.27
CA GLY A 119 -9.15 -5.70 12.39
C GLY A 119 -8.38 -6.91 12.90
N MET A 120 -7.34 -7.36 12.20
CA MET A 120 -6.46 -8.43 12.69
C MET A 120 -5.25 -7.81 13.39
N GLN A 121 -5.16 -7.98 14.70
CA GLN A 121 -4.07 -7.39 15.49
C GLN A 121 -2.79 -8.22 15.35
N GLY A 122 -1.66 -7.54 15.12
CA GLY A 122 -0.33 -8.16 15.13
C GLY A 122 0.00 -8.87 16.46
N TRP A 123 -0.66 -8.46 17.55
CA TRP A 123 -0.61 -9.14 18.86
C TRP A 123 -0.99 -10.62 18.79
N TYR A 124 -1.99 -10.99 17.98
CA TYR A 124 -2.39 -12.38 17.81
C TYR A 124 -1.23 -13.25 17.30
N ASN A 125 -0.46 -12.71 16.35
CA ASN A 125 0.73 -13.38 15.84
C ASN A 125 1.88 -13.41 16.85
N ILE A 126 2.02 -12.40 17.70
CA ILE A 126 3.02 -12.40 18.78
C ILE A 126 2.68 -13.50 19.79
N CYS A 127 1.45 -13.56 20.28
CA CYS A 127 0.99 -14.60 21.21
C CYS A 127 1.11 -16.01 20.60
N LYS A 128 0.71 -16.17 19.35
CA LYS A 128 0.84 -17.45 18.65
C LYS A 128 2.30 -17.84 18.41
N SER A 129 3.17 -16.88 18.05
CA SER A 129 4.61 -17.12 17.92
C SER A 129 5.23 -17.48 19.26
N VAL A 130 4.81 -16.86 20.36
CA VAL A 130 5.25 -17.21 21.72
C VAL A 130 4.81 -18.64 22.06
N ASN A 131 3.58 -19.03 21.73
CA ASN A 131 3.09 -20.40 21.94
C ASN A 131 3.85 -21.42 21.09
N ILE A 132 4.13 -21.09 19.83
CA ILE A 132 4.94 -21.95 18.94
C ILE A 132 6.39 -22.04 19.44
N ILE A 133 7.00 -20.93 19.86
CA ILE A 133 8.36 -20.90 20.46
C ILE A 133 8.37 -21.69 21.76
N HIS A 134 7.33 -21.61 22.59
CA HIS A 134 7.20 -22.38 23.82
C HIS A 134 7.08 -23.89 23.51
N HIS A 135 6.29 -24.25 22.49
CA HIS A 135 6.15 -25.62 22.01
C HIS A 135 7.45 -26.17 21.39
N ILE A 136 8.17 -25.37 20.59
CA ILE A 136 9.48 -25.69 20.01
C ILE A 136 10.56 -25.75 21.10
N LYS A 137 10.51 -24.90 22.14
CA LYS A 137 11.41 -25.02 23.30
C LYS A 137 11.17 -26.32 24.08
N LYS A 138 9.94 -26.81 24.08
CA LYS A 138 9.56 -28.12 24.65
C LYS A 138 10.02 -29.30 23.78
N GLN A 139 10.26 -29.10 22.48
CA GLN A 139 10.82 -30.08 21.54
C GLN A 139 12.14 -29.58 20.95
N ARG A 140 13.26 -29.78 21.65
CA ARG A 140 14.61 -29.36 21.20
C ARG A 140 14.87 -29.70 19.72
N GLN A 141 14.96 -28.68 18.85
CA GLN A 141 16.07 -28.45 17.90
C GLN A 141 15.91 -27.12 17.11
N LYS A 142 16.96 -26.29 17.14
CA LYS A 142 17.44 -25.29 16.14
C LYS A 142 16.41 -24.45 15.36
N SER A 143 16.20 -23.19 15.78
CA SER A 143 15.38 -22.21 15.04
C SER A 143 16.01 -20.82 14.89
N HIS A 144 17.31 -20.71 14.61
CA HIS A 144 17.93 -19.40 14.35
C HIS A 144 17.80 -18.92 12.88
N ASP A 145 17.56 -19.81 11.92
CA ASP A 145 17.58 -19.48 10.47
C ASP A 145 16.22 -19.04 9.87
N HIS A 146 15.15 -19.04 10.64
CA HIS A 146 13.82 -18.70 10.13
C HIS A 146 13.51 -17.20 10.18
N ILE A 147 13.96 -16.51 11.23
CA ILE A 147 13.62 -15.08 11.47
C ILE A 147 14.27 -14.18 10.41
N ASN A 148 15.52 -14.47 10.02
CA ASN A 148 16.26 -13.64 9.06
C ASN A 148 15.69 -13.74 7.62
N ARG A 149 14.98 -14.82 7.29
CA ARG A 149 14.33 -15.02 5.98
C ARG A 149 13.08 -14.17 5.80
N PHE A 150 12.35 -13.84 6.87
CA PHE A 150 11.16 -12.97 6.78
C PHE A 150 11.54 -11.51 6.51
N ARG A 151 12.65 -11.04 7.08
CA ARG A 151 13.10 -9.65 6.91
C ARG A 151 13.46 -9.30 5.46
N LYS A 152 13.98 -10.26 4.69
CA LYS A 152 14.35 -10.11 3.27
C LYS A 152 13.21 -10.36 2.25
N LYS A 153 12.02 -10.77 2.69
CA LYS A 153 10.91 -11.12 1.78
C LYS A 153 10.13 -9.90 1.25
N PHE A 154 10.13 -8.77 1.97
CA PHE A 154 9.46 -7.55 1.52
C PHE A 154 10.14 -6.93 0.29
N ASP A 155 11.46 -7.05 0.17
CA ASP A 155 12.22 -6.52 -0.97
C ASP A 155 12.12 -7.43 -2.22
N LYS A 156 11.46 -8.59 -2.13
CA LYS A 156 11.41 -9.61 -3.19
C LYS A 156 9.98 -10.04 -3.51
N VAL A 157 9.13 -9.08 -3.85
CA VAL A 157 7.78 -9.37 -4.36
C VAL A 157 7.86 -9.78 -5.83
N GLN A 158 7.35 -10.98 -6.16
CA GLN A 158 7.23 -11.42 -7.55
C GLN A 158 5.95 -10.87 -8.17
N HIS A 159 6.07 -9.75 -8.89
CA HIS A 159 4.93 -9.08 -9.53
C HIS A 159 4.12 -9.98 -10.49
N PRO A 160 4.72 -10.87 -11.30
CA PRO A 160 3.94 -11.78 -12.16
C PRO A 160 3.04 -12.74 -11.38
N PHE A 161 3.50 -13.20 -10.22
CA PHE A 161 2.72 -14.08 -9.34
C PHE A 161 1.53 -13.34 -8.73
N MET A 162 1.71 -12.07 -8.32
CA MET A 162 0.61 -11.25 -7.81
C MET A 162 -0.47 -11.01 -8.86
N ILE A 163 -0.08 -10.62 -10.08
CA ILE A 163 -1.02 -10.34 -11.19
C ILE A 163 -1.86 -11.58 -11.50
N LYS A 164 -1.21 -12.74 -11.66
CA LYS A 164 -1.88 -14.01 -11.94
C LYS A 164 -2.92 -14.37 -10.87
N ASN A 165 -2.59 -14.19 -9.59
CA ASN A 165 -3.52 -14.51 -8.51
C ASN A 165 -4.69 -13.51 -8.44
N THR A 166 -4.46 -12.23 -8.76
CA THR A 166 -5.54 -11.23 -8.82
C THR A 166 -6.52 -11.48 -9.97
N GLU A 167 -6.05 -12.00 -11.12
CA GLU A 167 -6.91 -12.38 -12.25
C GLU A 167 -7.85 -13.53 -11.87
N GLN A 168 -7.35 -14.51 -11.10
CA GLN A 168 -8.14 -15.67 -10.63
C GLN A 168 -9.18 -15.30 -9.57
N CYS A 169 -8.95 -14.24 -8.79
CA CYS A 169 -9.78 -13.89 -7.64
C CYS A 169 -10.96 -12.95 -7.95
N GLY A 170 -11.10 -12.43 -9.18
CA GLY A 170 -12.37 -11.81 -9.60
C GLY A 170 -12.34 -10.57 -10.50
N ASN A 171 -11.68 -10.60 -11.66
CA ASN A 171 -11.86 -9.53 -12.66
C ASN A 171 -12.21 -10.07 -14.06
N ARG A 172 -13.42 -9.75 -14.54
CA ARG A 172 -13.81 -9.73 -15.97
C ARG A 172 -13.30 -8.46 -16.68
N GLY A 173 -12.12 -7.97 -16.26
CA GLY A 173 -11.47 -6.78 -16.81
C GLY A 173 -9.96 -6.98 -16.75
N SER A 174 -9.34 -7.05 -17.93
CA SER A 174 -7.95 -7.43 -18.15
C SER A 174 -6.97 -6.56 -17.35
N ILE A 175 -6.17 -7.16 -16.47
CA ILE A 175 -5.01 -6.49 -15.88
C ILE A 175 -3.91 -6.44 -16.96
N PRO A 176 -3.40 -5.28 -17.39
CA PRO A 176 -2.46 -5.22 -18.51
C PRO A 176 -1.12 -5.88 -18.17
N GLN A 177 -0.68 -6.82 -19.01
CA GLN A 177 0.55 -7.61 -18.85
C GLN A 177 1.88 -6.87 -19.07
N HIS A 178 1.93 -5.54 -18.88
CA HIS A 178 3.16 -4.77 -19.07
C HIS A 178 3.46 -3.83 -17.92
N ASN A 179 3.76 -4.45 -16.77
CA ASN A 179 4.39 -3.83 -15.61
C ASN A 179 5.91 -4.14 -15.54
N LYS A 180 6.57 -4.40 -16.69
CA LYS A 180 8.01 -4.75 -16.75
C LYS A 180 8.95 -3.54 -16.77
N GLY A 181 8.44 -2.31 -16.91
CA GLY A 181 9.25 -1.11 -17.12
C GLY A 181 9.46 -0.20 -15.91
N TYR A 182 8.90 -0.53 -14.75
CA TYR A 182 8.96 0.32 -13.54
C TYR A 182 9.17 -0.50 -12.25
N ILE A 183 9.85 -1.65 -12.37
CA ILE A 183 10.33 -2.46 -11.24
C ILE A 183 11.85 -2.54 -11.36
#